data_AF-A0A528TFM0-F1
#
_entry.id   AF-A0A528TFM0-F1
#
_cell.length_a   1.000
_cell.length_b   1.000
_cell.length_c   1.000
_cell.angle_alpha   90.00
_cell.angle_beta   90.00
_cell.angle_gamma   90.00
#
_symmetry.space_group_name_H-M   'P 1'
#
loop_
_entity.id
_entity.type
_entity.pdbx_description
1 polymer ?
#
loop_
_entity_poly.entity_id
_entity_poly.type
_entity_poly.pdbx_seq_one_letter_code
_entity_poly.pdbx_strand_id
1 'polypeptide(L)'
;LKPRWCLGIAGTPRRTFRNIVGHAKGVGDVSSLSSWTTEQFDPQLSWKDVAWIKERWGGKLILKGILDKEDALMAAETGADAIIVSNHG
;
A
#
# COMPACT_ATOMS: atom_id res chain seq x y z
N LEU A 1 -18.34 6.09 -19.37
CA LEU A 1 -17.67 4.79 -19.63
C LEU A 1 -16.62 4.97 -20.73
N LYS A 2 -15.45 4.31 -20.64
CA LYS A 2 -14.35 4.42 -21.63
C LYS A 2 -14.17 3.10 -22.42
N PRO A 3 -14.99 2.81 -23.44
CA PRO A 3 -15.04 1.50 -24.09
C PRO A 3 -13.72 1.11 -24.78
N ARG A 4 -13.01 2.08 -25.40
CA ARG A 4 -11.68 1.84 -26.00
C ARG A 4 -10.63 1.41 -24.97
N TRP A 5 -10.70 1.97 -23.76
CA TRP A 5 -9.80 1.59 -22.67
C TRP A 5 -10.11 0.18 -22.18
N CYS A 6 -11.39 -0.17 -21.99
CA CYS A 6 -11.79 -1.52 -21.58
C CYS A 6 -11.34 -2.59 -22.57
N LEU A 7 -11.52 -2.34 -23.88
CA LEU A 7 -11.03 -3.23 -24.94
C LEU A 7 -9.50 -3.34 -24.94
N GLY A 8 -8.80 -2.23 -24.69
CA GLY A 8 -7.34 -2.24 -24.53
C GLY A 8 -6.88 -3.12 -23.37
N ILE A 9 -7.52 -3.01 -22.20
CA ILE A 9 -7.23 -3.85 -21.03
C ILE A 9 -7.53 -5.33 -21.32
N ALA A 10 -8.66 -5.63 -21.97
CA ALA A 10 -9.02 -6.99 -22.35
C ALA A 10 -8.02 -7.61 -23.35
N GLY A 11 -7.41 -6.81 -24.23
CA GLY A 11 -6.37 -7.27 -25.14
C GLY A 11 -5.00 -7.53 -24.48
N THR A 12 -4.80 -7.14 -23.22
CA THR A 12 -3.48 -7.30 -22.59
C THR A 12 -3.19 -8.75 -22.21
N PRO A 13 -1.97 -9.25 -22.50
CA PRO A 13 -1.55 -10.61 -22.16
C PRO A 13 -1.24 -10.79 -20.66
N ARG A 14 -1.13 -9.69 -19.91
CA ARG A 14 -0.68 -9.69 -18.51
C ARG A 14 -1.76 -9.07 -17.63
N ARG A 15 -2.50 -9.92 -16.93
CA ARG A 15 -3.63 -9.53 -16.07
C ARG A 15 -3.39 -9.89 -14.61
N THR A 16 -2.14 -9.92 -14.17
CA THR A 16 -1.74 -10.32 -12.81
C THR A 16 -0.71 -9.35 -12.23
N PHE A 17 -0.59 -9.29 -10.91
CA PHE A 17 0.41 -8.50 -10.21
C PHE A 17 1.72 -9.29 -10.12
N ARG A 18 2.60 -9.17 -11.11
CA ARG A 18 3.84 -9.98 -11.21
C ARG A 18 4.83 -9.80 -10.05
N ASN A 19 4.77 -8.69 -9.35
CA ASN A 19 5.54 -8.48 -8.13
C ASN A 19 5.03 -9.33 -6.96
N ILE A 20 3.85 -9.95 -7.09
CA ILE A 20 3.20 -10.76 -6.06
C ILE A 20 3.07 -12.21 -6.55
N VAL A 21 2.50 -12.42 -7.73
CA VAL A 21 2.35 -13.76 -8.35
C VAL A 21 3.73 -14.35 -8.63
N GLY A 22 4.08 -15.43 -7.93
CA GLY A 22 5.38 -16.11 -8.00
C GLY A 22 6.41 -15.64 -6.96
N HIS A 23 6.13 -14.57 -6.20
CA HIS A 23 7.01 -14.06 -5.13
C HIS A 23 6.37 -14.15 -3.74
N ALA A 24 5.03 -14.19 -3.68
CA ALA A 24 4.27 -14.44 -2.47
C ALA A 24 3.77 -15.90 -2.44
N LYS A 25 3.91 -16.57 -1.30
CA LYS A 25 3.38 -17.93 -1.10
C LYS A 25 1.85 -17.85 -1.09
N GLY A 26 1.18 -18.72 -1.86
CA GLY A 26 -0.29 -18.83 -1.88
C GLY A 26 -1.01 -17.95 -2.91
N VAL A 27 -0.30 -17.17 -3.75
CA VAL A 27 -0.91 -16.31 -4.77
C VAL A 27 -0.65 -16.85 -6.18
N GLY A 28 -1.61 -17.61 -6.72
CA GLY A 28 -1.56 -18.18 -8.07
C GLY A 28 -2.28 -17.36 -9.14
N ASP A 29 -3.29 -16.59 -8.74
CA ASP A 29 -4.15 -15.80 -9.64
C ASP A 29 -4.69 -14.51 -8.97
N VAL A 30 -5.48 -13.74 -9.72
CA VAL A 30 -6.02 -12.45 -9.27
C VAL A 30 -7.07 -12.60 -8.15
N SER A 31 -7.80 -13.72 -8.09
CA SER A 31 -8.74 -14.00 -7.00
C SER A 31 -8.02 -14.28 -5.68
N SER A 32 -6.91 -15.02 -5.74
CA SER A 32 -6.06 -15.28 -4.57
C SER A 32 -5.31 -14.03 -4.09
N LEU A 33 -5.18 -13.01 -4.94
CA LEU A 33 -4.53 -11.76 -4.57
C LEU A 33 -5.38 -10.93 -3.61
N SER A 34 -6.70 -10.86 -3.80
CA SER A 34 -7.55 -10.09 -2.88
C SER A 34 -7.55 -10.70 -1.48
N SER A 35 -7.64 -12.04 -1.37
CA SER A 35 -7.57 -12.73 -0.08
C SER A 35 -6.20 -12.56 0.56
N TRP A 36 -5.12 -12.73 -0.20
CA TRP A 36 -3.76 -12.53 0.30
C TRP A 36 -3.54 -11.09 0.78
N THR A 37 -4.02 -10.09 0.04
CA THR A 37 -3.90 -8.68 0.43
C THR A 37 -4.61 -8.44 1.77
N THR A 38 -5.83 -8.97 1.93
CA THR A 38 -6.59 -8.89 3.20
C THR A 38 -5.83 -9.53 4.36
N GLU A 39 -5.18 -10.68 4.15
CA GLU A 39 -4.35 -11.35 5.17
C GLU A 39 -3.09 -10.55 5.55
N GLN A 40 -2.60 -9.66 4.70
CA GLN A 40 -1.45 -8.79 5.02
C GLN A 40 -1.85 -7.52 5.80
N PHE A 41 -3.14 -7.19 5.89
CA PHE A 41 -3.58 -6.04 6.69
C PHE A 41 -3.62 -6.42 8.16
N ASP A 42 -2.63 -5.94 8.91
CA ASP A 42 -2.63 -6.02 10.36
C ASP A 42 -3.41 -4.82 10.94
N PRO A 43 -4.58 -5.04 11.56
CA PRO A 43 -5.34 -3.96 12.21
C PRO A 43 -4.66 -3.43 13.48
N GLN A 44 -3.59 -4.07 13.97
CA GLN A 44 -2.86 -3.66 15.16
C GLN A 44 -1.74 -2.66 14.87
N LEU A 45 -1.54 -2.27 13.60
CA LEU A 45 -0.54 -1.27 13.22
C LEU A 45 -0.68 0.01 14.05
N SER A 46 0.46 0.48 14.55
CA SER A 46 0.56 1.62 15.44
C SER A 46 1.69 2.57 15.03
N TRP A 47 1.73 3.74 15.66
CA TRP A 47 2.83 4.70 15.47
C TRP A 47 4.20 4.15 15.88
N LYS A 48 4.25 3.14 16.76
CA LYS A 48 5.51 2.46 17.11
C LYS A 48 6.09 1.68 15.94
N ASP A 49 5.23 1.07 15.13
CA ASP A 49 5.64 0.31 13.95
C ASP A 49 6.20 1.26 12.87
N VAL A 50 5.62 2.45 12.75
CA VAL A 50 6.12 3.49 11.85
C VAL A 50 7.53 3.93 12.26
N ALA A 51 7.77 4.18 13.55
CA ALA A 51 9.10 4.52 14.06
C ALA A 51 10.11 3.38 13.80
N TRP A 52 9.71 2.13 14.06
CA TRP A 52 10.51 0.94 13.76
C TRP A 52 10.85 0.80 12.27
N ILE A 53 9.90 1.09 11.37
CA ILE A 53 10.14 1.14 9.92
C ILE A 53 11.15 2.22 9.60
N LYS A 54 11.00 3.43 10.16
CA LYS A 54 11.90 4.55 9.90
C LYS A 54 13.35 4.22 10.27
N GLU A 55 13.57 3.57 11.41
CA GLU A 55 14.89 3.12 11.86
C GLU A 55 15.55 2.14 10.89
N ARG A 56 14.76 1.21 10.32
CA ARG A 56 15.28 0.17 9.42
C ARG A 56 15.41 0.58 7.97
N TRP A 57 14.57 1.53 7.53
CA TRP A 57 14.46 1.88 6.12
C TRP A 57 15.73 2.51 5.55
N GLY A 58 16.41 3.34 6.34
CA GLY A 58 17.63 4.04 5.92
C GLY A 58 17.43 5.11 4.83
N GLY A 59 16.20 5.31 4.35
CA GLY A 59 15.85 6.30 3.33
C GLY A 59 14.80 7.31 3.80
N LYS A 60 14.23 8.04 2.82
CA LYS A 60 13.08 8.93 3.03
C LYS A 60 11.81 8.10 3.23
N LEU A 61 11.10 8.36 4.32
CA LEU A 61 9.83 7.74 4.67
C LEU A 61 8.71 8.77 4.50
N ILE A 62 7.71 8.45 3.69
CA ILE A 62 6.56 9.31 3.42
C ILE A 62 5.30 8.57 3.86
N LEU A 63 4.50 9.19 4.73
CA LEU A 63 3.25 8.62 5.23
C LEU A 63 2.07 9.18 4.46
N LYS A 64 1.26 8.30 3.87
CA LYS A 64 0.05 8.67 3.12
C LYS A 64 -1.18 8.21 3.87
N GLY A 65 -2.19 9.08 3.98
CA GLY A 65 -3.44 8.75 4.66
C GLY A 65 -3.79 9.67 5.82
N ILE A 66 -3.01 10.73 6.06
CA ILE A 66 -3.22 11.65 7.18
C ILE A 66 -4.44 12.53 6.88
N LEU A 67 -5.43 12.51 7.76
CA LEU A 67 -6.67 13.29 7.62
C LEU A 67 -6.92 14.25 8.78
N ASP A 68 -6.32 14.00 9.95
CA ASP A 68 -6.46 14.81 11.15
C ASP A 68 -5.13 15.39 11.63
N LYS A 69 -5.21 16.47 12.40
CA LYS A 69 -4.05 17.21 12.90
C LYS A 69 -3.21 16.36 13.86
N GLU A 70 -3.87 15.59 14.71
CA GLU A 70 -3.25 14.73 15.71
C GLU A 70 -2.38 13.67 15.03
N ASP A 71 -2.87 13.05 13.95
CA ASP A 71 -2.10 12.10 13.16
C ASP A 71 -0.90 12.76 12.46
N ALA A 72 -1.03 14.02 12.02
CA ALA A 72 0.09 14.76 11.44
C ALA A 72 1.20 15.02 12.47
N LEU A 73 0.83 15.29 13.73
CA LEU A 73 1.78 15.46 14.83
C LEU A 73 2.46 14.13 15.17
N MET A 74 1.69 13.05 15.33
CA MET A 74 2.23 11.71 15.58
C MET A 74 3.16 11.26 14.45
N ALA A 75 2.81 11.51 13.19
CA ALA A 75 3.66 11.23 12.03
C ALA A 75 5.02 11.94 12.13
N ALA A 76 5.04 13.21 12.55
CA ALA A 76 6.28 13.96 12.75
C ALA A 76 7.13 13.37 13.88
N GLU A 77 6.51 12.93 14.98
CA GLU A 77 7.20 12.30 16.11
C GLU A 77 7.90 10.99 15.75
N THR A 78 7.39 10.25 14.76
CA THR A 78 8.03 9.00 14.28
C THR A 78 9.27 9.23 13.40
N GLY A 79 9.56 10.48 13.03
CA GLY A 79 10.67 10.81 12.12
C GLY A 79 10.35 10.60 10.64
N ALA A 80 9.08 10.57 10.26
CA ALA A 80 8.67 10.62 8.85
C ALA A 80 9.18 11.92 8.18
N ASP A 81 9.62 11.82 6.93
CA ASP A 81 10.19 12.97 6.19
C ASP A 81 9.12 13.81 5.49
N ALA A 82 7.95 13.23 5.24
CA ALA A 82 6.81 13.92 4.67
C ALA A 82 5.49 13.19 4.98
N ILE A 83 4.39 13.93 4.89
CA ILE A 83 3.03 13.40 4.94
C ILE A 83 2.26 13.73 3.67
N ILE A 84 1.31 12.87 3.30
CA ILE A 84 0.37 13.08 2.20
C ILE A 84 -1.04 13.02 2.77
N VAL A 85 -1.75 14.14 2.65
CA VAL A 85 -3.19 14.23 2.95
C VAL A 85 -3.96 13.50 1.86
N SER A 86 -4.61 12.39 2.22
CA SER A 86 -5.31 11.54 1.25
C SER A 86 -6.31 10.62 1.96
N ASN A 87 -7.49 10.46 1.37
CA ASN A 87 -8.52 9.50 1.76
C ASN A 87 -8.51 8.22 0.88
N HIS A 88 -7.41 7.99 0.15
CA HIS A 88 -7.28 6.92 -0.85
C HIS A 88 -8.13 7.09 -2.14
N GLY A 89 -8.62 8.30 -2.44
CA GLY A 89 -9.33 8.58 -3.70
C GLY A 89 -10.77 8.13 -3.65
#